data_AF-A0A919Z8H1-F1
#
_entry.id   AF-A0A919Z8H1-F1
#
_cell.length_a   1.000
_cell.length_b   1.000
_cell.length_c   1.000
_cell.angle_alpha   90.00
_cell.angle_beta   90.00
_cell.angle_gamma   90.00
#
_symmetry.space_group_name_H-M   'P 1'
#
loop_
_entity.id
_entity.type
_entity.pdbx_description
1 polymer ?
#
loop_
_entity_poly.entity_id
_entity_poly.type
_entity_poly.pdbx_seq_one_letter_code
_entity_poly.pdbx_strand_id
1 'polypeptide(L)'
;MIRILIRSALLAVIGLTLLISTLSAFKPKEYYSDQVAVLMYHHVHDTDESSGTITSKLFRDQLTYLTDKGYNFISLAEFKRFLGGAPVPDNAVLVTFDDGYESFYKNAYPILKEKTIPAVNFIITKDLADPQASYIPSLSRDEIRQMTSEFSGIDAQCHTNDLHEKTDGKARMTNKLKTANGTLETDEEYHQRIVNDTKACVGSLDGLYDAPIDSLAYPFGIFNEQAAQYVQEGGIKYAFTILPKMVTRGANPLNLPRINAGSPYITPESLHNMILRRVTVTNHPYEKVSLRDTLEQIGGDLTKDPADGRLVIEYNGSSWKLEPNSRTVESNGETFEIERPLKVSHKRTQISLTDLERILGVRISLDPVTKTFTTQLPTHSEIGSDKMSQPASRSGP
;
A
#
# COMPACT_ATOMS: atom_id res chain seq x y z
N MET A 1 -53.60 -14.75 32.22
CA MET A 1 -53.04 -13.97 31.09
C MET A 1 -51.62 -13.48 31.35
N ILE A 2 -51.33 -12.78 32.46
CA ILE A 2 -50.00 -12.20 32.75
C ILE A 2 -48.85 -13.22 32.72
N ARG A 3 -49.04 -14.43 33.28
CA ARG A 3 -48.01 -15.50 33.27
C ARG A 3 -47.70 -16.08 31.88
N ILE A 4 -48.64 -16.00 30.94
CA ILE A 4 -48.44 -16.45 29.55
C ILE A 4 -47.65 -15.39 28.78
N LEU A 5 -48.02 -14.11 28.95
CA LEU A 5 -47.32 -12.97 28.35
C LEU A 5 -45.85 -12.88 28.80
N ILE A 6 -45.55 -13.12 30.08
CA ILE A 6 -44.16 -13.12 30.59
C ILE A 6 -43.34 -14.27 30.00
N ARG A 7 -43.92 -15.46 29.82
CA ARG A 7 -43.23 -16.60 29.19
C ARG A 7 -42.97 -16.37 27.71
N SER A 8 -43.92 -15.77 27.00
CA SER A 8 -43.77 -15.39 25.59
C SER A 8 -42.71 -14.30 25.39
N ALA A 9 -42.65 -13.30 26.27
CA ALA A 9 -41.62 -12.26 26.24
C ALA A 9 -40.22 -12.82 26.56
N LEU A 10 -40.12 -13.74 27.54
CA LEU A 10 -38.85 -14.38 27.89
C LEU A 10 -38.32 -15.28 26.75
N LEU A 11 -39.20 -16.04 26.09
CA LEU A 11 -38.84 -16.85 24.91
C LEU A 11 -38.45 -15.99 23.70
N ALA A 12 -39.09 -14.84 23.50
CA ALA A 12 -38.71 -13.88 22.46
C ALA A 12 -37.35 -13.23 22.73
N VAL A 13 -37.04 -12.88 23.99
CA VAL A 13 -35.73 -12.34 24.38
C VAL A 13 -34.64 -13.40 24.24
N ILE A 14 -34.90 -14.65 24.67
CA ILE A 14 -33.96 -15.77 24.52
C ILE A 14 -33.71 -16.06 23.02
N GLY A 15 -34.76 -16.10 22.20
CA GLY A 15 -34.67 -16.25 20.76
C GLY A 15 -33.91 -15.10 20.08
N LEU A 16 -34.10 -13.87 20.53
CA LEU A 16 -33.37 -12.69 20.04
C LEU A 16 -31.90 -12.73 20.46
N THR A 17 -31.58 -13.14 21.69
CA THR A 17 -30.20 -13.34 22.13
C THR A 17 -29.49 -14.49 21.41
N LEU A 18 -30.22 -15.56 21.06
CA LEU A 18 -29.71 -16.66 20.22
C LEU A 18 -29.46 -16.20 18.77
N LEU A 19 -30.33 -15.37 18.21
CA LEU A 19 -30.09 -14.75 16.89
C LEU A 19 -28.85 -13.84 16.90
N ILE A 20 -28.67 -13.06 17.98
CA ILE A 20 -27.53 -12.15 18.15
C ILE A 20 -26.22 -12.92 18.44
N SER A 21 -26.29 -14.09 19.10
CA SER A 21 -25.11 -14.94 19.34
C SER A 21 -24.76 -15.87 18.16
N THR A 22 -25.70 -16.12 17.23
CA THR A 22 -25.37 -16.70 15.91
C THR A 22 -24.75 -15.70 14.94
N LEU A 23 -24.88 -14.39 15.20
CA LEU A 23 -24.03 -13.34 14.63
C LEU A 23 -22.68 -13.28 15.36
N SER A 24 -22.15 -14.42 15.78
CA SER A 24 -20.73 -14.55 16.03
C SER A 24 -20.04 -14.24 14.70
N ALA A 25 -19.60 -12.99 14.56
CA ALA A 25 -19.07 -12.40 13.34
C ALA A 25 -18.15 -13.43 12.67
N PHE A 26 -18.54 -13.88 11.47
CA PHE A 26 -17.70 -14.73 10.66
C PHE A 26 -16.44 -13.90 10.38
N LYS A 27 -15.38 -14.07 11.20
CA LYS A 27 -14.13 -13.39 10.96
C LYS A 27 -13.56 -14.03 9.69
N PRO A 28 -13.45 -13.29 8.58
CA PRO A 28 -12.82 -13.82 7.39
C PRO A 28 -11.41 -14.32 7.74
N LYS A 29 -10.97 -15.36 7.04
CA LYS A 29 -9.64 -15.92 7.27
C LYS A 29 -8.58 -14.86 6.94
N GLU A 30 -7.77 -14.50 7.93
CA GLU A 30 -6.58 -13.69 7.73
C GLU A 30 -5.51 -14.56 7.06
N TYR A 31 -5.09 -14.17 5.85
CA TYR A 31 -4.00 -14.80 5.12
C TYR A 31 -2.70 -13.99 5.25
N TYR A 32 -2.82 -12.67 5.32
CA TYR A 32 -1.72 -11.75 5.56
C TYR A 32 -2.22 -10.43 6.15
N SER A 33 -1.35 -9.78 6.90
CA SER A 33 -1.52 -8.43 7.44
C SER A 33 -0.32 -7.57 7.04
N ASP A 34 -0.47 -6.25 7.14
CA ASP A 34 0.62 -5.26 6.96
C ASP A 34 1.37 -5.32 5.62
N GLN A 35 0.67 -5.76 4.58
CA GLN A 35 1.17 -5.82 3.21
C GLN A 35 -0.01 -5.78 2.24
N VAL A 36 0.25 -5.34 1.01
CA VAL A 36 -0.79 -5.17 -0.02
C VAL A 36 -0.44 -6.01 -1.24
N ALA A 37 -1.40 -6.81 -1.71
CA ALA A 37 -1.32 -7.39 -3.04
C ALA A 37 -1.77 -6.34 -4.07
N VAL A 38 -0.89 -5.94 -4.99
CA VAL A 38 -1.29 -5.05 -6.09
C VAL A 38 -1.53 -5.91 -7.33
N LEU A 39 -2.75 -5.92 -7.84
CA LEU A 39 -3.15 -6.71 -9.01
C LEU A 39 -3.07 -5.87 -10.26
N MET A 40 -2.51 -6.43 -11.33
CA MET A 40 -2.38 -5.77 -12.63
C MET A 40 -3.24 -6.47 -13.69
N TYR A 41 -4.05 -5.67 -14.37
CA TYR A 41 -4.89 -6.00 -15.53
C TYR A 41 -4.54 -5.07 -16.71
N HIS A 42 -5.01 -5.38 -17.91
CA HIS A 42 -4.87 -4.50 -19.08
C HIS A 42 -6.23 -4.37 -19.79
N HIS A 43 -6.60 -5.36 -20.61
CA HIS A 43 -7.81 -5.33 -21.42
C HIS A 43 -8.91 -6.22 -20.81
N VAL A 44 -10.11 -5.67 -20.61
CA VAL A 44 -11.30 -6.44 -20.21
C VAL A 44 -12.29 -6.46 -21.38
N HIS A 45 -12.33 -7.54 -22.16
CA HIS A 45 -13.15 -7.64 -23.36
C HIS A 45 -13.68 -9.07 -23.55
N ASP A 46 -14.93 -9.19 -23.99
CA ASP A 46 -15.61 -10.49 -24.05
C ASP A 46 -15.33 -11.28 -25.34
N THR A 47 -14.81 -10.62 -26.38
CA THR A 47 -14.54 -11.23 -27.69
C THR A 47 -13.12 -11.08 -28.19
N ASP A 48 -12.34 -10.14 -27.64
CA ASP A 48 -10.96 -9.94 -28.08
C ASP A 48 -10.07 -10.89 -27.29
N GLU A 49 -9.14 -11.55 -27.97
CA GLU A 49 -8.29 -12.57 -27.36
C GLU A 49 -6.82 -12.16 -27.43
N SER A 50 -6.18 -12.07 -26.27
CA SER A 50 -4.73 -11.91 -26.15
C SER A 50 -4.25 -12.42 -24.79
N SER A 51 -2.94 -12.52 -24.59
CA SER A 51 -2.37 -12.92 -23.29
C SER A 51 -2.64 -11.93 -22.14
N GLY A 52 -3.03 -10.69 -22.47
CA GLY A 52 -3.38 -9.63 -21.53
C GLY A 52 -4.87 -9.22 -21.58
N THR A 53 -5.72 -10.01 -22.23
CA THR A 53 -7.17 -9.77 -22.29
C THR A 53 -7.92 -10.81 -21.48
N ILE A 54 -8.84 -10.36 -20.62
CA ILE A 54 -9.76 -11.23 -19.88
C ILE A 54 -11.20 -10.84 -20.17
N THR A 55 -12.11 -11.80 -20.10
CA THR A 55 -13.54 -11.51 -20.24
C THR A 55 -14.08 -10.76 -19.03
N SER A 56 -15.13 -9.96 -19.23
CA SER A 56 -15.86 -9.28 -18.17
C SER A 56 -16.34 -10.26 -17.10
N LYS A 57 -16.76 -11.46 -17.54
CA LYS A 57 -17.16 -12.55 -16.65
C LYS A 57 -15.98 -13.04 -15.78
N LEU A 58 -14.83 -13.35 -16.38
CA LEU A 58 -13.67 -13.84 -15.62
C LEU A 58 -13.18 -12.79 -14.61
N PHE A 59 -13.14 -11.52 -15.01
CA PHE A 59 -12.80 -10.41 -14.12
C PHE A 59 -13.76 -10.34 -12.92
N ARG A 60 -15.08 -10.37 -13.17
CA ARG A 60 -16.11 -10.38 -12.12
C ARG A 60 -15.96 -11.58 -11.18
N ASP A 61 -15.69 -12.76 -11.73
CA ASP A 61 -15.52 -14.00 -10.95
C ASP A 61 -14.28 -13.92 -10.06
N GLN A 62 -13.17 -13.37 -10.56
CA GLN A 62 -11.95 -13.14 -9.76
C GLN A 62 -12.22 -12.20 -8.57
N LEU A 63 -12.84 -11.04 -8.81
CA LEU A 63 -13.15 -10.08 -7.74
C LEU A 63 -14.15 -10.65 -6.70
N THR A 64 -15.17 -11.37 -7.18
CA THR A 64 -16.15 -12.02 -6.30
C THR A 64 -15.47 -13.07 -5.43
N TYR A 65 -14.63 -13.92 -6.01
CA TYR A 65 -13.92 -14.95 -5.26
C TYR A 65 -12.98 -14.36 -4.19
N LEU A 66 -12.26 -13.28 -4.51
CA LEU A 66 -11.44 -12.59 -3.51
C LEU A 66 -12.31 -11.96 -2.40
N THR A 67 -13.44 -11.35 -2.74
CA THR A 67 -14.40 -10.83 -1.75
C THR A 67 -14.89 -11.94 -0.81
N ASP A 68 -15.30 -13.09 -1.36
CA ASP A 68 -15.79 -14.25 -0.61
C ASP A 68 -14.71 -14.89 0.28
N LYS A 69 -13.43 -14.73 -0.09
CA LYS A 69 -12.28 -15.13 0.71
C LYS A 69 -11.89 -14.10 1.77
N GLY A 70 -12.56 -12.95 1.82
CA GLY A 70 -12.31 -11.90 2.82
C GLY A 70 -11.11 -11.01 2.50
N TYR A 71 -10.81 -10.81 1.22
CA TYR A 71 -9.88 -9.76 0.79
C TYR A 71 -10.54 -8.40 0.89
N ASN A 72 -9.75 -7.38 1.26
CA ASN A 72 -10.22 -6.01 1.43
C ASN A 72 -9.60 -5.14 0.34
N PHE A 73 -10.43 -4.65 -0.58
CA PHE A 73 -9.98 -3.76 -1.65
C PHE A 73 -9.78 -2.34 -1.11
N ILE A 74 -8.61 -1.76 -1.40
CA ILE A 74 -8.23 -0.42 -0.95
C ILE A 74 -8.03 0.53 -2.13
N SER A 75 -8.30 1.81 -1.90
CA SER A 75 -8.03 2.90 -2.84
C SER A 75 -6.53 3.20 -2.97
N LEU A 76 -6.16 3.93 -4.03
CA LEU A 76 -4.78 4.42 -4.18
C LEU A 76 -4.40 5.35 -3.02
N ALA A 77 -5.33 6.17 -2.53
CA ALA A 77 -5.11 7.03 -1.38
C ALA A 77 -4.76 6.22 -0.12
N GLU A 78 -5.51 5.15 0.16
CA GLU A 78 -5.21 4.22 1.26
C GLU A 78 -3.86 3.53 1.09
N PHE A 79 -3.55 3.07 -0.12
CA PHE A 79 -2.27 2.47 -0.44
C PHE A 79 -1.08 3.44 -0.25
N LYS A 80 -1.25 4.71 -0.63
CA LYS A 80 -0.22 5.75 -0.39
C LYS A 80 -0.03 6.02 1.10
N ARG A 81 -1.13 6.08 1.88
CA ARG A 81 -1.05 6.20 3.35
C ARG A 81 -0.36 4.99 3.98
N PHE A 82 -0.59 3.78 3.47
CA PHE A 82 0.10 2.56 3.91
C PHE A 82 1.62 2.67 3.76
N LEU A 83 2.08 3.12 2.59
CA LEU A 83 3.50 3.40 2.35
C LEU A 83 4.04 4.50 3.26
N GLY A 84 3.19 5.46 3.67
CA GLY A 84 3.48 6.47 4.68
C GLY A 84 3.30 6.04 6.14
N GLY A 85 3.13 4.75 6.43
CA GLY A 85 3.08 4.23 7.81
C GLY A 85 1.67 3.98 8.38
N ALA A 86 0.59 4.32 7.66
CA ALA A 86 -0.76 4.01 8.12
C ALA A 86 -1.05 2.50 8.08
N PRO A 87 -1.98 1.99 8.92
CA PRO A 87 -2.43 0.60 8.82
C PRO A 87 -3.24 0.35 7.53
N VAL A 88 -3.26 -0.91 7.10
CA VAL A 88 -4.16 -1.44 6.07
C VAL A 88 -5.00 -2.56 6.66
N PRO A 89 -6.20 -2.82 6.13
CA PRO A 89 -6.95 -4.00 6.51
C PRO A 89 -6.17 -5.28 6.18
N ASP A 90 -6.46 -6.35 6.91
CA ASP A 90 -5.96 -7.67 6.56
C ASP A 90 -6.36 -8.04 5.14
N ASN A 91 -5.56 -8.87 4.48
CA ASN A 91 -5.81 -9.28 3.10
C ASN A 91 -6.01 -8.09 2.13
N ALA A 92 -5.31 -6.97 2.34
CA ALA A 92 -5.44 -5.78 1.52
C ALA A 92 -5.04 -6.02 0.05
N VAL A 93 -5.84 -5.47 -0.88
CA VAL A 93 -5.64 -5.56 -2.32
C VAL A 93 -5.83 -4.20 -2.99
N LEU A 94 -4.90 -3.79 -3.83
CA LEU A 94 -5.08 -2.69 -4.77
C LEU A 94 -5.27 -3.24 -6.18
N VAL A 95 -6.32 -2.81 -6.89
CA VAL A 95 -6.57 -3.21 -8.28
C VAL A 95 -6.04 -2.14 -9.23
N THR A 96 -5.24 -2.53 -10.20
CA THR A 96 -4.65 -1.63 -11.20
C THR A 96 -4.85 -2.14 -12.62
N PHE A 97 -4.96 -1.21 -13.56
CA PHE A 97 -5.07 -1.44 -15.00
C PHE A 97 -4.02 -0.61 -15.71
N ASP A 98 -3.40 -1.18 -16.74
CA ASP A 98 -2.43 -0.48 -17.59
C ASP A 98 -3.07 -0.13 -18.96
N ASP A 99 -2.33 0.67 -19.73
CA ASP A 99 -2.61 1.13 -21.10
C ASP A 99 -3.74 2.15 -21.29
N GLY A 100 -4.71 2.26 -20.38
CA GLY A 100 -5.79 3.23 -20.50
C GLY A 100 -6.81 2.89 -21.58
N TYR A 101 -7.04 1.59 -21.85
CA TYR A 101 -8.04 1.14 -22.83
C TYR A 101 -9.48 1.52 -22.46
N GLU A 102 -10.30 1.85 -23.47
CA GLU A 102 -11.72 2.19 -23.35
C GLU A 102 -12.55 1.07 -22.70
N SER A 103 -12.11 -0.17 -22.89
CA SER A 103 -12.66 -1.36 -22.23
C SER A 103 -12.67 -1.27 -20.70
N PHE A 104 -11.76 -0.51 -20.08
CA PHE A 104 -11.83 -0.22 -18.66
C PHE A 104 -13.14 0.49 -18.33
N TYR A 105 -13.51 1.52 -19.08
CA TYR A 105 -14.75 2.27 -18.85
C TYR A 105 -16.00 1.47 -19.22
N LYS A 106 -15.97 0.75 -20.36
CA LYS A 106 -17.15 0.01 -20.85
C LYS A 106 -17.44 -1.26 -20.07
N ASN A 107 -16.40 -1.99 -19.65
CA ASN A 107 -16.55 -3.36 -19.15
C ASN A 107 -16.10 -3.51 -17.68
N ALA A 108 -14.93 -2.97 -17.31
CA ALA A 108 -14.40 -3.13 -15.95
C ALA A 108 -15.07 -2.20 -14.92
N TYR A 109 -15.22 -0.92 -15.26
CA TYR A 109 -15.74 0.13 -14.40
C TYR A 109 -17.15 -0.15 -13.88
N PRO A 110 -18.13 -0.62 -14.69
CA PRO A 110 -19.45 -0.97 -14.17
C PRO A 110 -19.39 -2.08 -13.11
N ILE A 111 -18.50 -3.07 -13.27
CA ILE A 111 -18.30 -4.16 -12.30
C ILE A 111 -17.68 -3.61 -11.02
N LEU A 112 -16.66 -2.76 -11.14
CA LEU A 112 -15.98 -2.12 -10.00
C LEU A 112 -16.95 -1.24 -9.20
N LYS A 113 -17.75 -0.42 -9.88
CA LYS A 113 -18.78 0.45 -9.28
C LYS A 113 -19.86 -0.36 -8.56
N GLU A 114 -20.42 -1.39 -9.21
CA GLU A 114 -21.42 -2.29 -8.63
C GLU A 114 -20.89 -2.96 -7.34
N LYS A 115 -19.62 -3.36 -7.34
CA LYS A 115 -18.97 -4.03 -6.20
C LYS A 115 -18.34 -3.07 -5.19
N THR A 116 -18.37 -1.76 -5.45
CA THR A 116 -17.69 -0.73 -4.64
C THR A 116 -16.19 -1.04 -4.45
N ILE A 117 -15.53 -1.51 -5.50
CA ILE A 117 -14.10 -1.87 -5.49
C ILE A 117 -13.29 -0.71 -6.09
N PRO A 118 -12.41 -0.04 -5.32
CA PRO A 118 -11.51 0.97 -5.84
C PRO A 118 -10.50 0.39 -6.84
N ALA A 119 -10.07 1.20 -7.81
CA ALA A 119 -9.07 0.80 -8.79
C ALA A 119 -8.29 2.00 -9.36
N VAL A 120 -7.11 1.73 -9.91
CA VAL A 120 -6.28 2.70 -10.61
C VAL A 120 -6.15 2.29 -12.07
N ASN A 121 -6.33 3.24 -13.00
CA ASN A 121 -6.01 3.05 -14.40
C ASN A 121 -4.81 3.92 -14.79
N PHE A 122 -3.72 3.29 -15.22
CA PHE A 122 -2.51 3.95 -15.72
C PHE A 122 -2.65 4.17 -17.23
N ILE A 123 -2.63 5.43 -17.64
CA ILE A 123 -3.03 5.88 -18.99
C ILE A 123 -1.81 6.32 -19.79
N ILE A 124 -1.73 5.86 -21.03
CA ILE A 124 -0.78 6.38 -22.02
C ILE A 124 -1.36 7.68 -22.58
N THR A 125 -0.86 8.84 -22.14
CA THR A 125 -1.60 10.10 -22.33
C THR A 125 -1.57 10.66 -23.74
N LYS A 126 -0.65 10.22 -24.63
CA LYS A 126 -0.70 10.62 -26.05
C LYS A 126 -2.00 10.19 -26.72
N ASP A 127 -2.56 9.05 -26.29
CA ASP A 127 -3.75 8.46 -26.91
C ASP A 127 -5.00 9.28 -26.59
N LEU A 128 -4.98 10.14 -25.57
CA LEU A 128 -6.09 11.05 -25.24
C LEU A 128 -6.37 12.08 -26.35
N ALA A 129 -5.39 12.31 -27.25
CA ALA A 129 -5.55 13.23 -28.37
C ALA A 129 -6.44 12.65 -29.48
N ASP A 130 -6.36 11.33 -29.69
CA ASP A 130 -7.20 10.59 -30.64
C ASP A 130 -7.44 9.16 -30.11
N PRO A 131 -8.42 8.98 -29.21
CA PRO A 131 -8.64 7.70 -28.53
C PRO A 131 -9.02 6.54 -29.46
N GLN A 132 -9.36 6.83 -30.72
CA GLN A 132 -9.79 5.84 -31.71
C GLN A 132 -8.70 5.56 -32.76
N ALA A 133 -7.49 6.12 -32.61
CA ALA A 133 -6.40 5.95 -33.57
C ALA A 133 -5.83 4.52 -33.62
N SER A 134 -5.98 3.76 -32.53
CA SER A 134 -5.45 2.41 -32.39
C SER A 134 -6.54 1.34 -32.56
N TYR A 135 -6.14 0.09 -32.86
CA TYR A 135 -7.08 -1.04 -32.95
C TYR A 135 -7.87 -1.27 -31.67
N ILE A 136 -7.20 -1.20 -30.51
CA ILE A 136 -7.85 -1.17 -29.20
C ILE A 136 -8.07 0.31 -28.87
N PRO A 137 -9.33 0.78 -28.75
CA PRO A 137 -9.59 2.16 -28.38
C PRO A 137 -9.09 2.47 -26.97
N SER A 138 -8.61 3.70 -26.79
CA SER A 138 -8.22 4.26 -25.49
C SER A 138 -9.37 5.06 -24.88
N LEU A 139 -9.26 5.33 -23.58
CA LEU A 139 -10.20 6.21 -22.89
C LEU A 139 -10.15 7.63 -23.45
N SER A 140 -11.32 8.27 -23.51
CA SER A 140 -11.42 9.71 -23.70
C SER A 140 -11.31 10.48 -22.38
N ARG A 141 -11.00 11.78 -22.49
CA ARG A 141 -10.98 12.69 -21.32
C ARG A 141 -12.34 12.77 -20.62
N ASP A 142 -13.42 12.67 -21.37
CA ASP A 142 -14.77 12.76 -20.82
C ASP A 142 -15.17 11.48 -20.08
N GLU A 143 -14.78 10.30 -20.59
CA GLU A 143 -14.95 9.04 -19.85
C GLU A 143 -14.16 9.05 -18.53
N ILE A 144 -12.93 9.58 -18.54
CA ILE A 144 -12.13 9.75 -17.30
C ILE A 144 -12.85 10.64 -16.30
N ARG A 145 -13.33 11.82 -16.73
CA ARG A 145 -14.09 12.74 -15.85
C ARG A 145 -15.36 12.07 -15.32
N GLN A 146 -16.09 11.39 -16.19
CA GLN A 146 -17.35 10.76 -15.82
C GLN A 146 -17.12 9.67 -14.78
N MET A 147 -16.22 8.71 -15.04
CA MET A 147 -16.02 7.58 -14.13
C MET A 147 -15.47 7.98 -12.76
N THR A 148 -14.55 8.96 -12.72
CA THR A 148 -13.94 9.46 -11.49
C THR A 148 -14.90 10.34 -10.68
N SER A 149 -15.80 11.10 -11.34
CA SER A 149 -16.83 11.88 -10.63
C SER A 149 -17.99 11.02 -10.10
N GLU A 150 -18.36 9.96 -10.82
CA GLU A 150 -19.44 9.06 -10.43
C GLU A 150 -19.04 8.04 -9.36
N PHE A 151 -17.75 7.70 -9.28
CA PHE A 151 -17.21 6.82 -8.26
C PHE A 151 -15.80 7.26 -7.87
N SER A 152 -15.70 7.89 -6.70
CA SER A 152 -14.45 8.44 -6.14
C SER A 152 -13.38 7.39 -5.81
N GLY A 153 -13.69 6.10 -5.98
CA GLY A 153 -12.72 5.00 -5.83
C GLY A 153 -11.89 4.74 -7.08
N ILE A 154 -12.10 5.47 -8.18
CA ILE A 154 -11.33 5.33 -9.42
C ILE A 154 -10.31 6.44 -9.53
N ASP A 155 -9.05 6.07 -9.73
CA ASP A 155 -7.95 6.98 -10.03
C ASP A 155 -7.45 6.77 -11.47
N ALA A 156 -7.09 7.87 -12.14
CA ALA A 156 -6.42 7.89 -13.45
C ALA A 156 -5.00 8.43 -13.29
N GLN A 157 -3.98 7.63 -13.57
CA GLN A 157 -2.58 7.92 -13.28
C GLN A 157 -1.70 7.64 -14.51
N CYS A 158 -0.39 7.85 -14.41
CA CYS A 158 0.48 7.86 -15.58
C CYS A 158 0.92 6.46 -16.07
N HIS A 159 0.86 6.22 -17.38
CA HIS A 159 1.59 5.14 -18.05
C HIS A 159 2.54 5.69 -19.11
N THR A 160 3.20 6.80 -18.78
CA THR A 160 3.98 7.66 -19.69
C THR A 160 3.09 8.44 -20.67
N ASN A 161 3.64 9.45 -21.33
CA ASN A 161 2.94 10.12 -22.42
C ASN A 161 3.16 9.38 -23.75
N ASP A 162 4.41 9.18 -24.14
CA ASP A 162 4.83 8.59 -25.42
C ASP A 162 6.09 7.72 -25.29
N LEU A 163 6.22 6.98 -24.18
CA LEU A 163 7.35 6.07 -23.94
C LEU A 163 6.94 4.60 -23.82
N HIS A 164 5.68 4.26 -24.11
CA HIS A 164 5.16 2.89 -24.09
C HIS A 164 5.56 2.07 -25.35
N GLU A 165 6.83 2.11 -25.70
CA GLU A 165 7.37 1.47 -26.90
C GLU A 165 8.78 0.91 -26.67
N LYS A 166 9.19 0.00 -27.55
CA LYS A 166 10.56 -0.51 -27.61
C LYS A 166 11.20 -0.09 -28.92
N THR A 167 12.42 0.42 -28.85
CA THR A 167 13.27 0.71 -30.01
C THR A 167 14.45 -0.25 -29.98
N ASP A 168 14.71 -0.95 -31.08
CA ASP A 168 15.75 -1.99 -31.17
C ASP A 168 15.66 -3.04 -30.04
N GLY A 169 14.42 -3.42 -29.66
CA GLY A 169 14.13 -4.37 -28.59
C GLY A 169 14.31 -3.83 -27.17
N LYS A 170 14.69 -2.57 -27.00
CA LYS A 170 14.94 -1.91 -25.71
C LYS A 170 13.83 -0.94 -25.35
N ALA A 171 13.37 -0.97 -24.09
CA ALA A 171 12.36 -0.05 -23.62
C ALA A 171 12.88 1.40 -23.66
N ARG A 172 12.12 2.29 -24.31
CA ARG A 172 12.51 3.71 -24.47
C ARG A 172 12.71 4.39 -23.11
N MET A 173 11.96 3.98 -22.09
CA MET A 173 12.02 4.57 -20.77
C MET A 173 13.33 4.33 -20.00
N THR A 174 14.05 3.24 -20.29
CA THR A 174 15.25 2.83 -19.53
C THR A 174 16.52 2.82 -20.36
N ASN A 175 16.44 3.24 -21.62
CA ASN A 175 17.56 3.19 -22.56
C ASN A 175 17.67 4.50 -23.34
N LYS A 176 18.92 4.90 -23.58
CA LYS A 176 19.28 5.91 -24.59
C LYS A 176 18.89 5.43 -25.97
N LEU A 177 18.36 6.34 -26.77
CA LEU A 177 17.91 6.09 -28.13
C LEU A 177 18.87 6.70 -29.16
N LYS A 178 18.75 6.29 -30.41
CA LYS A 178 19.39 7.02 -31.50
C LYS A 178 18.54 8.25 -31.84
N THR A 179 19.19 9.40 -31.93
CA THR A 179 18.58 10.64 -32.43
C THR A 179 18.24 10.53 -33.91
N ALA A 180 17.49 11.48 -34.45
CA ALA A 180 17.18 11.55 -35.88
C ALA A 180 18.43 11.59 -36.78
N ASN A 181 19.56 12.05 -36.25
CA ASN A 181 20.85 12.12 -36.96
C ASN A 181 21.69 10.83 -36.83
N GLY A 182 21.14 9.79 -36.18
CA GLY A 182 21.78 8.48 -36.02
C GLY A 182 22.80 8.39 -34.87
N THR A 183 23.04 9.47 -34.14
CA THR A 183 23.88 9.47 -32.93
C THR A 183 23.12 8.93 -31.72
N LEU A 184 23.80 8.30 -30.77
CA LEU A 184 23.17 7.92 -29.51
C LEU A 184 22.92 9.17 -28.65
N GLU A 185 21.78 9.24 -27.97
CA GLU A 185 21.47 10.27 -26.98
C GLU A 185 22.60 10.42 -25.94
N THR A 186 22.89 11.67 -25.60
CA THR A 186 23.67 12.04 -24.43
C THR A 186 22.90 11.72 -23.14
N ASP A 187 23.56 11.78 -21.98
CA ASP A 187 22.87 11.64 -20.69
C ASP A 187 21.83 12.74 -20.48
N GLU A 188 22.11 13.97 -20.92
CA GLU A 188 21.20 15.11 -20.81
C GLU A 188 19.96 14.93 -21.70
N GLU A 189 20.14 14.48 -22.95
CA GLU A 189 18.99 14.22 -23.84
C GLU A 189 18.10 13.09 -23.31
N TYR A 190 18.69 12.04 -22.76
CA TYR A 190 17.94 10.96 -22.11
C TYR A 190 17.19 11.47 -20.89
N HIS A 191 17.85 12.18 -19.98
CA HIS A 191 17.24 12.83 -18.82
C HIS A 191 16.05 13.69 -19.24
N GLN A 192 16.28 14.63 -20.17
CA GLN A 192 15.28 15.58 -20.60
C GLN A 192 14.07 14.91 -21.25
N ARG A 193 14.29 13.82 -22.01
CA ARG A 193 13.23 13.02 -22.61
C ARG A 193 12.35 12.36 -21.55
N ILE A 194 12.93 11.72 -20.53
CA ILE A 194 12.14 11.05 -19.49
C ILE A 194 11.40 12.08 -18.62
N VAL A 195 12.07 13.16 -18.21
CA VAL A 195 11.46 14.21 -17.38
C VAL A 195 10.32 14.92 -18.12
N ASN A 196 10.53 15.28 -19.40
CA ASN A 196 9.49 15.97 -20.18
C ASN A 196 8.30 15.07 -20.49
N ASP A 197 8.54 13.81 -20.84
CA ASP A 197 7.45 12.86 -21.06
C ASP A 197 6.60 12.68 -19.79
N THR A 198 7.27 12.54 -18.65
CA THR A 198 6.60 12.40 -17.35
C THR A 198 5.77 13.65 -17.02
N LYS A 199 6.34 14.85 -17.21
CA LYS A 199 5.61 16.11 -17.01
C LYS A 199 4.43 16.27 -17.97
N ALA A 200 4.58 15.84 -19.22
CA ALA A 200 3.50 15.85 -20.21
C ALA A 200 2.37 14.91 -19.81
N CYS A 201 2.69 13.74 -19.25
CA CYS A 201 1.71 12.81 -18.71
C CYS A 201 0.96 13.40 -17.52
N VAL A 202 1.69 13.92 -16.53
CA VAL A 202 1.13 14.58 -15.35
C VAL A 202 0.19 15.73 -15.77
N GLY A 203 0.67 16.63 -16.62
CA GLY A 203 -0.11 17.77 -17.11
C GLY A 203 -1.31 17.39 -17.99
N SER A 204 -1.26 16.23 -18.65
CA SER A 204 -2.39 15.75 -19.47
C SER A 204 -3.53 15.21 -18.62
N LEU A 205 -3.26 14.71 -17.42
CA LEU A 205 -4.28 14.20 -16.49
C LEU A 205 -4.68 15.24 -15.44
N ASP A 206 -3.82 16.23 -15.19
CA ASP A 206 -4.09 17.30 -14.24
C ASP A 206 -5.41 18.04 -14.57
N GLY A 207 -6.21 18.29 -13.53
CA GLY A 207 -7.53 18.91 -13.65
C GLY A 207 -8.62 18.05 -14.30
N LEU A 208 -8.37 16.78 -14.64
CA LEU A 208 -9.44 15.85 -15.05
C LEU A 208 -10.27 15.34 -13.87
N TYR A 209 -9.68 15.26 -12.67
CA TYR A 209 -10.37 14.87 -11.43
C TYR A 209 -9.62 15.37 -10.19
N ASP A 210 -10.27 15.34 -9.02
CA ASP A 210 -9.76 15.93 -7.77
C ASP A 210 -8.82 14.98 -7.01
N ALA A 211 -7.68 14.64 -7.62
CA ALA A 211 -6.59 13.91 -6.97
C ALA A 211 -5.24 14.26 -7.61
N PRO A 212 -4.12 14.16 -6.87
CA PRO A 212 -2.80 14.38 -7.43
C PRO A 212 -2.41 13.31 -8.46
N ILE A 213 -1.82 13.75 -9.57
CA ILE A 213 -1.18 12.87 -10.54
C ILE A 213 0.29 12.69 -10.15
N ASP A 214 0.55 11.70 -9.31
CA ASP A 214 1.87 11.45 -8.70
C ASP A 214 2.25 9.96 -8.77
N SER A 215 1.50 9.17 -9.52
CA SER A 215 1.69 7.72 -9.63
C SER A 215 1.90 7.30 -11.08
N LEU A 216 2.78 6.32 -11.31
CA LEU A 216 3.10 5.84 -12.65
C LEU A 216 3.25 4.32 -12.69
N ALA A 217 2.79 3.64 -13.73
CA ALA A 217 3.25 2.28 -14.04
C ALA A 217 4.34 2.34 -15.11
N TYR A 218 5.45 1.63 -14.91
CA TYR A 218 6.49 1.55 -15.95
C TYR A 218 6.00 0.70 -17.12
N PRO A 219 6.10 1.16 -18.38
CA PRO A 219 5.87 0.35 -19.56
C PRO A 219 6.61 -0.98 -19.49
N PHE A 220 5.90 -2.08 -19.76
CA PHE A 220 6.41 -3.45 -19.67
C PHE A 220 6.97 -3.84 -18.28
N GLY A 221 6.77 -3.01 -17.25
CA GLY A 221 7.35 -3.13 -15.92
C GLY A 221 8.89 -3.02 -15.88
N ILE A 222 9.53 -2.49 -16.92
CA ILE A 222 10.99 -2.37 -17.02
C ILE A 222 11.42 -1.03 -16.42
N PHE A 223 12.28 -1.08 -15.40
CA PHE A 223 12.79 0.09 -14.68
C PHE A 223 14.28 -0.03 -14.40
N ASN A 224 14.94 1.09 -14.11
CA ASN A 224 16.27 1.18 -13.53
C ASN A 224 16.38 2.43 -12.63
N GLU A 225 17.48 2.57 -11.88
CA GLU A 225 17.64 3.67 -10.92
C GLU A 225 17.63 5.05 -11.57
N GLN A 226 18.24 5.22 -12.75
CA GLN A 226 18.25 6.50 -13.47
C GLN A 226 16.85 6.91 -13.92
N ALA A 227 16.10 5.99 -14.56
CA ALA A 227 14.72 6.25 -14.98
C ALA A 227 13.82 6.56 -13.78
N ALA A 228 14.01 5.85 -12.65
CA ALA A 228 13.28 6.11 -11.42
C ALA A 228 13.53 7.53 -10.86
N GLN A 229 14.78 8.00 -10.89
CA GLN A 229 15.11 9.39 -10.53
C GLN A 229 14.44 10.39 -11.48
N TYR A 230 14.48 10.15 -12.79
CA TYR A 230 13.96 11.09 -13.77
C TYR A 230 12.43 11.17 -13.76
N VAL A 231 11.71 10.07 -13.53
CA VAL A 231 10.25 10.16 -13.31
C VAL A 231 9.92 10.89 -12.01
N GLN A 232 10.76 10.75 -10.99
CA GLN A 232 10.57 11.47 -9.73
C GLN A 232 10.74 12.99 -9.94
N GLU A 233 11.76 13.41 -10.68
CA GLU A 233 11.93 14.81 -11.11
C GLU A 233 10.79 15.32 -11.99
N GLY A 234 10.12 14.41 -12.71
CA GLY A 234 8.92 14.68 -13.49
C GLY A 234 7.63 14.86 -12.66
N GLY A 235 7.68 14.60 -11.35
CA GLY A 235 6.54 14.77 -10.42
C GLY A 235 5.97 13.47 -9.84
N ILE A 236 6.50 12.30 -10.21
CA ILE A 236 6.02 11.01 -9.73
C ILE A 236 6.62 10.68 -8.35
N LYS A 237 5.77 10.25 -7.42
CA LYS A 237 6.16 9.80 -6.08
C LYS A 237 6.07 8.28 -5.93
N TYR A 238 5.18 7.64 -6.68
CA TYR A 238 4.91 6.21 -6.59
C TYR A 238 4.98 5.59 -7.98
N ALA A 239 5.88 4.63 -8.22
CA ALA A 239 6.02 3.99 -9.51
C ALA A 239 5.96 2.46 -9.41
N PHE A 240 5.15 1.85 -10.29
CA PHE A 240 4.75 0.45 -10.24
C PHE A 240 5.44 -0.38 -11.33
N THR A 241 5.89 -1.56 -10.94
CA THR A 241 6.63 -2.55 -11.76
C THR A 241 5.79 -3.81 -11.94
N ILE A 242 6.33 -4.85 -12.58
CA ILE A 242 5.69 -6.18 -12.68
C ILE A 242 6.37 -7.24 -11.82
N LEU A 243 7.16 -6.84 -10.82
CA LEU A 243 7.78 -7.78 -9.90
C LEU A 243 6.68 -8.52 -9.12
N PRO A 244 6.56 -9.87 -9.24
CA PRO A 244 5.44 -10.60 -8.67
C PRO A 244 5.67 -10.85 -7.17
N LYS A 245 5.57 -9.79 -6.37
CA LYS A 245 5.76 -9.77 -4.91
C LYS A 245 4.63 -8.97 -4.25
N MET A 246 4.55 -9.07 -2.92
CA MET A 246 3.70 -8.18 -2.12
C MET A 246 4.39 -6.82 -1.93
N VAL A 247 3.59 -5.78 -1.76
CA VAL A 247 4.09 -4.48 -1.27
C VAL A 247 4.09 -4.52 0.24
N THR A 248 5.26 -4.31 0.86
CA THR A 248 5.41 -4.17 2.32
C THR A 248 5.79 -2.73 2.65
N ARG A 249 5.80 -2.36 3.94
CA ARG A 249 6.17 -0.99 4.38
C ARG A 249 7.56 -0.53 3.92
N GLY A 250 8.50 -1.45 3.81
CA GLY A 250 9.87 -1.16 3.34
C GLY A 250 10.01 -1.11 1.81
N ALA A 251 8.92 -1.20 1.06
CA ALA A 251 8.99 -1.15 -0.40
C ALA A 251 9.47 0.23 -0.86
N ASN A 252 10.41 0.24 -1.81
CA ASN A 252 10.82 1.48 -2.47
C ASN A 252 9.61 2.04 -3.25
N PRO A 253 9.14 3.28 -2.95
CA PRO A 253 7.98 3.87 -3.61
C PRO A 253 8.12 3.97 -5.13
N LEU A 254 9.34 4.02 -5.66
CA LEU A 254 9.57 4.13 -7.10
C LEU A 254 9.67 2.78 -7.82
N ASN A 255 9.56 1.65 -7.11
CA ASN A 255 9.70 0.29 -7.67
C ASN A 255 8.65 -0.69 -7.10
N LEU A 256 7.40 -0.26 -6.96
CA LEU A 256 6.33 -1.00 -6.30
C LEU A 256 5.97 -2.29 -7.07
N PRO A 257 5.99 -3.48 -6.44
CA PRO A 257 5.67 -4.74 -7.10
C PRO A 257 4.18 -4.89 -7.43
N ARG A 258 3.88 -5.65 -8.49
CA ARG A 258 2.52 -6.03 -8.90
C ARG A 258 2.45 -7.49 -9.34
N ILE A 259 1.31 -8.12 -9.06
CA ILE A 259 0.99 -9.48 -9.46
C ILE A 259 0.10 -9.40 -10.70
N ASN A 260 0.55 -10.01 -11.80
CA ASN A 260 -0.28 -10.11 -13.01
C ASN A 260 -1.52 -10.97 -12.73
N ALA A 261 -2.70 -10.38 -12.91
CA ALA A 261 -4.01 -11.03 -12.75
C ALA A 261 -4.81 -11.04 -14.07
N GLY A 262 -4.43 -10.22 -15.05
CA GLY A 262 -5.11 -10.02 -16.33
C GLY A 262 -4.74 -11.00 -17.43
N SER A 263 -4.40 -12.25 -17.10
CA SER A 263 -4.23 -13.31 -18.11
C SER A 263 -5.48 -14.19 -18.19
N PRO A 264 -5.94 -14.58 -19.38
CA PRO A 264 -7.17 -15.38 -19.54
C PRO A 264 -7.08 -16.78 -18.92
N TYR A 265 -5.86 -17.23 -18.58
CA TYR A 265 -5.60 -18.53 -17.96
C TYR A 265 -5.59 -18.48 -16.43
N ILE A 266 -5.72 -17.29 -15.81
CA ILE A 266 -5.73 -17.14 -14.36
C ILE A 266 -7.16 -17.26 -13.85
N THR A 267 -7.52 -18.45 -13.37
CA THR A 267 -8.80 -18.67 -12.70
C THR A 267 -8.88 -17.93 -11.36
N PRO A 268 -10.08 -17.69 -10.79
CA PRO A 268 -10.22 -17.06 -9.47
C PRO A 268 -9.44 -17.77 -8.36
N GLU A 269 -9.46 -19.11 -8.33
CA GLU A 269 -8.68 -19.91 -7.38
C GLU A 269 -7.17 -19.77 -7.62
N SER A 270 -6.74 -19.79 -8.90
CA SER A 270 -5.33 -19.60 -9.25
C SER A 270 -4.83 -18.23 -8.79
N LEU A 271 -5.61 -17.16 -8.98
CA LEU A 271 -5.28 -15.82 -8.52
C LEU A 271 -5.09 -15.77 -7.00
N HIS A 272 -6.01 -16.34 -6.23
CA HIS A 272 -5.88 -16.45 -4.78
C HIS A 272 -4.59 -17.18 -4.38
N ASN A 273 -4.32 -18.34 -4.98
CA ASN A 273 -3.11 -19.12 -4.71
C ASN A 273 -1.84 -18.37 -5.14
N MET A 274 -1.90 -17.59 -6.23
CA MET A 274 -0.81 -16.73 -6.65
C MET A 274 -0.50 -15.71 -5.57
N ILE A 275 -1.50 -14.98 -5.06
CA ILE A 275 -1.32 -14.02 -3.96
C ILE A 275 -0.67 -14.70 -2.75
N LEU A 276 -1.22 -15.84 -2.29
CA LEU A 276 -0.69 -16.56 -1.12
C LEU A 276 0.77 -16.97 -1.26
N ARG A 277 1.21 -17.35 -2.48
CA ARG A 277 2.62 -17.69 -2.74
C ARG A 277 3.56 -16.48 -2.70
N ARG A 278 3.04 -15.25 -2.80
CA ARG A 278 3.80 -14.00 -2.71
C ARG A 278 3.81 -13.42 -1.32
N VAL A 279 2.87 -13.82 -0.46
CA VAL A 279 2.78 -13.36 0.94
C VAL A 279 4.17 -13.41 1.53
N THR A 280 4.69 -12.23 1.79
CA THR A 280 5.96 -12.12 2.46
C THR A 280 5.66 -12.47 3.89
N VAL A 281 6.41 -13.43 4.45
CA VAL A 281 6.43 -13.63 5.89
C VAL A 281 7.15 -12.41 6.47
N THR A 282 6.42 -11.31 6.55
CA THR A 282 6.80 -10.14 7.33
C THR A 282 6.65 -10.62 8.76
N ASN A 283 7.77 -10.92 9.41
CA ASN A 283 7.74 -11.24 10.83
C ASN A 283 7.26 -10.05 11.72
N HIS A 284 6.66 -8.99 11.18
CA HIS A 284 6.25 -7.82 11.95
C HIS A 284 4.78 -7.51 11.69
N PRO A 285 3.91 -8.17 12.48
CA PRO A 285 3.30 -7.42 13.59
C PRO A 285 3.62 -7.99 14.97
N TYR A 286 4.30 -9.14 15.06
CA TYR A 286 4.43 -9.89 16.33
C TYR A 286 5.80 -10.50 16.62
N GLU A 287 6.86 -10.23 15.85
CA GLU A 287 8.20 -10.71 16.24
C GLU A 287 8.62 -10.03 17.53
N LYS A 288 8.68 -10.87 18.56
CA LYS A 288 9.29 -10.56 19.83
C LYS A 288 10.78 -10.45 19.60
N VAL A 289 11.31 -9.25 19.71
CA VAL A 289 12.73 -8.98 19.62
C VAL A 289 13.35 -8.97 21.01
N SER A 290 14.65 -9.26 21.09
CA SER A 290 15.40 -9.08 22.33
C SER A 290 15.53 -7.60 22.59
N LEU A 291 14.94 -7.09 23.68
CA LEU A 291 14.96 -5.65 23.96
C LEU A 291 16.40 -5.13 24.07
N ARG A 292 17.28 -5.91 24.72
CA ARG A 292 18.70 -5.57 24.88
C ARG A 292 19.42 -5.54 23.54
N ASP A 293 19.39 -6.65 22.79
CA ASP A 293 20.18 -6.77 21.55
C ASP A 293 19.70 -5.76 20.50
N THR A 294 18.40 -5.47 20.45
CA THR A 294 17.86 -4.45 19.56
C THR A 294 18.35 -3.06 19.95
N LEU A 295 18.28 -2.68 21.23
CA LEU A 295 18.76 -1.37 21.71
C LEU A 295 20.26 -1.20 21.46
N GLU A 296 21.08 -2.21 21.77
CA GLU A 296 22.52 -2.17 21.55
C GLU A 296 22.87 -1.92 20.07
N GLN A 297 22.13 -2.52 19.13
CA GLN A 297 22.35 -2.33 17.69
C GLN A 297 21.92 -0.96 17.17
N ILE A 298 20.86 -0.37 17.75
CA ILE A 298 20.32 0.92 17.31
C ILE A 298 20.90 2.12 18.08
N GLY A 299 21.83 1.88 19.02
CA GLY A 299 22.49 2.93 19.80
C GLY A 299 21.74 3.37 21.06
N GLY A 300 20.85 2.52 21.59
CA GLY A 300 20.21 2.70 22.90
C GLY A 300 20.84 1.82 23.98
N ASP A 301 20.47 2.08 25.24
CA ASP A 301 20.90 1.29 26.39
C ASP A 301 19.70 0.75 27.19
N LEU A 302 19.92 -0.38 27.87
CA LEU A 302 18.94 -1.03 28.74
C LEU A 302 19.55 -1.32 30.12
N THR A 303 19.11 -0.56 31.11
CA THR A 303 19.53 -0.71 32.51
C THR A 303 18.37 -1.16 33.41
N LYS A 304 18.66 -1.37 34.70
CA LYS A 304 17.67 -1.63 35.74
C LYS A 304 17.72 -0.49 36.74
N ASP A 305 16.57 0.07 37.07
CA ASP A 305 16.46 1.06 38.13
C ASP A 305 16.80 0.39 39.48
N PRO A 306 17.80 0.89 40.22
CA PRO A 306 18.19 0.29 41.50
C PRO A 306 17.15 0.48 42.61
N ALA A 307 16.22 1.44 42.49
CA ALA A 307 15.22 1.73 43.51
C ALA A 307 14.03 0.76 43.47
N ASP A 308 13.54 0.43 42.27
CA ASP A 308 12.32 -0.38 42.09
C ASP A 308 12.50 -1.60 41.17
N GLY A 309 13.67 -1.76 40.54
CA GLY A 309 13.99 -2.91 39.70
C GLY A 309 13.36 -2.89 38.31
N ARG A 310 12.65 -1.82 37.93
CA ARG A 310 12.08 -1.65 36.58
C ARG A 310 13.18 -1.53 35.53
N LEU A 311 12.85 -1.90 34.29
CA LEU A 311 13.78 -1.73 33.18
C LEU A 311 13.75 -0.29 32.70
N VAL A 312 14.92 0.28 32.43
CA VAL A 312 15.05 1.65 31.93
C VAL A 312 15.68 1.61 30.55
N ILE A 313 14.98 2.15 29.55
CA ILE A 313 15.50 2.37 28.21
C ILE A 313 16.02 3.80 28.13
N GLU A 314 17.26 3.96 27.67
CA GLU A 314 17.84 5.26 27.32
C GLU A 314 18.11 5.28 25.81
N TYR A 315 17.54 6.26 25.11
CA TYR A 315 17.72 6.39 23.66
C TYR A 315 17.52 7.84 23.22
N ASN A 316 18.46 8.38 22.44
CA ASN A 316 18.45 9.76 21.94
C ASN A 316 18.17 10.83 23.03
N GLY A 317 18.72 10.64 24.24
CA GLY A 317 18.55 11.57 25.37
C GLY A 317 17.17 11.53 26.05
N SER A 318 16.32 10.57 25.69
CA SER A 318 15.04 10.31 26.33
C SER A 318 15.08 8.99 27.11
N SER A 319 14.26 8.91 28.16
CA SER A 319 14.23 7.79 29.11
C SER A 319 12.81 7.24 29.28
N TRP A 320 12.70 5.91 29.33
CA TRP A 320 11.43 5.21 29.56
C TRP A 320 11.61 4.11 30.59
N LYS A 321 10.73 4.06 31.59
CA LYS A 321 10.67 2.98 32.58
C LYS A 321 9.58 1.98 32.22
N LEU A 322 9.96 0.71 32.14
CA LEU A 322 9.07 -0.38 31.77
C LEU A 322 8.89 -1.33 32.95
N GLU A 323 7.64 -1.63 33.25
CA GLU A 323 7.27 -2.59 34.29
C GLU A 323 7.38 -4.04 33.75
N PRO A 324 8.17 -4.93 34.38
CA PRO A 324 8.30 -6.32 33.96
C PRO A 324 6.95 -7.05 33.90
N ASN A 325 6.70 -7.80 32.83
CA ASN A 325 5.47 -8.57 32.61
C ASN A 325 4.18 -7.73 32.59
N SER A 326 4.30 -6.42 32.42
CA SER A 326 3.20 -5.45 32.32
C SER A 326 3.19 -4.72 30.98
N ARG A 327 2.07 -4.07 30.68
CA ARG A 327 1.87 -3.18 29.53
C ARG A 327 2.22 -1.72 29.84
N THR A 328 2.62 -1.43 31.07
CA THR A 328 2.81 -0.07 31.56
C THR A 328 4.21 0.45 31.22
N VAL A 329 4.25 1.63 30.61
CA VAL A 329 5.48 2.40 30.35
C VAL A 329 5.31 3.79 30.96
N GLU A 330 6.34 4.26 31.65
CA GLU A 330 6.41 5.60 32.23
C GLU A 330 7.51 6.41 31.55
N SER A 331 7.22 7.66 31.19
CA SER A 331 8.21 8.61 30.68
C SER A 331 7.79 10.03 31.05
N ASN A 332 8.74 10.86 31.50
CA ASN A 332 8.50 12.26 31.89
C ASN A 332 7.35 12.47 32.90
N GLY A 333 7.12 11.49 33.80
CA GLY A 333 6.02 11.53 34.78
C GLY A 333 4.64 11.18 34.22
N GLU A 334 4.55 10.85 32.93
CA GLU A 334 3.34 10.33 32.29
C GLU A 334 3.42 8.82 32.13
N THR A 335 2.25 8.16 32.16
CA THR A 335 2.12 6.72 31.99
C THR A 335 1.26 6.41 30.77
N PHE A 336 1.74 5.50 29.92
CA PHE A 336 0.98 4.98 28.78
C PHE A 336 1.07 3.45 28.70
N GLU A 337 0.12 2.85 27.97
CA GLU A 337 0.11 1.41 27.72
C GLU A 337 0.69 1.07 26.35
N ILE A 338 1.58 0.07 26.32
CA ILE A 338 1.94 -0.67 25.12
C ILE A 338 0.92 -1.78 24.85
N GLU A 339 0.87 -2.32 23.63
CA GLU A 339 -0.16 -3.27 23.23
C GLU A 339 -0.01 -4.63 23.91
N ARG A 340 1.24 -5.08 24.14
CA ARG A 340 1.53 -6.36 24.77
C ARG A 340 2.41 -6.21 26.00
N PRO A 341 2.26 -7.08 27.01
CA PRO A 341 3.09 -7.01 28.19
C PRO A 341 4.55 -7.34 27.84
N LEU A 342 5.46 -6.52 28.35
CA LEU A 342 6.91 -6.75 28.28
C LEU A 342 7.23 -8.11 28.88
N LYS A 343 7.77 -9.06 28.10
CA LYS A 343 8.06 -10.40 28.61
C LYS A 343 9.46 -10.46 29.20
N VAL A 344 9.54 -10.65 30.51
CA VAL A 344 10.80 -10.85 31.22
C VAL A 344 10.87 -12.27 31.74
N SER A 345 11.90 -13.01 31.28
CA SER A 345 12.25 -14.34 31.78
C SER A 345 13.71 -14.34 32.26
N HIS A 346 14.11 -15.36 33.02
CA HIS A 346 15.39 -15.44 33.77
C HIS A 346 16.66 -14.95 33.05
N LYS A 347 16.71 -14.95 31.70
CA LYS A 347 17.82 -14.40 30.89
C LYS A 347 17.40 -13.57 29.67
N ARG A 348 16.10 -13.33 29.43
CA ARG A 348 15.64 -12.68 28.20
C ARG A 348 14.52 -11.70 28.49
N THR A 349 14.70 -10.48 28.01
CA THR A 349 13.66 -9.46 27.93
C THR A 349 13.22 -9.35 26.48
N GLN A 350 11.94 -9.53 26.23
CA GLN A 350 11.35 -9.46 24.91
C GLN A 350 10.22 -8.45 24.84
N ILE A 351 10.19 -7.69 23.76
CA ILE A 351 9.16 -6.71 23.43
C ILE A 351 8.72 -6.93 21.99
N SER A 352 7.49 -6.53 21.63
CA SER A 352 7.13 -6.47 20.20
C SER A 352 7.90 -5.32 19.54
N LEU A 353 8.29 -5.49 18.28
CA LEU A 353 9.00 -4.42 17.57
C LEU A 353 8.15 -3.14 17.50
N THR A 354 6.84 -3.27 17.26
CA THR A 354 5.90 -2.15 17.20
C THR A 354 5.78 -1.40 18.53
N ASP A 355 5.72 -2.10 19.66
CA ASP A 355 5.72 -1.47 20.98
C ASP A 355 7.04 -0.72 21.24
N LEU A 356 8.17 -1.28 20.79
CA LEU A 356 9.47 -0.62 20.92
C LEU A 356 9.56 0.64 20.04
N GLU A 357 9.12 0.58 18.79
CA GLU A 357 9.03 1.76 17.90
C GLU A 357 8.17 2.87 18.52
N ARG A 358 7.02 2.50 19.09
CA ARG A 358 6.11 3.44 19.75
C ARG A 358 6.74 4.09 20.98
N ILE A 359 7.46 3.32 21.79
CA ILE A 359 8.19 3.85 22.95
C ILE A 359 9.23 4.87 22.47
N LEU A 360 10.06 4.48 21.50
CA LEU A 360 11.22 5.27 21.10
C LEU A 360 10.90 6.45 20.16
N GLY A 361 9.70 6.47 19.57
CA GLY A 361 9.33 7.49 18.58
C GLY A 361 10.12 7.40 17.27
N VAL A 362 10.65 6.22 16.94
CA VAL A 362 11.42 5.96 15.71
C VAL A 362 10.92 4.68 15.04
N ARG A 363 11.22 4.54 13.74
CA ARG A 363 11.03 3.27 13.03
C ARG A 363 12.25 2.39 13.18
N ILE A 364 12.03 1.10 13.40
CA ILE A 364 13.07 0.10 13.52
C ILE A 364 12.85 -0.91 12.39
N SER A 365 13.79 -0.99 11.46
CA SER A 365 13.80 -2.02 10.42
C SER A 365 14.61 -3.22 10.90
N LEU A 366 14.06 -4.43 10.78
CA LEU A 366 14.78 -5.69 10.96
C LEU A 366 15.10 -6.30 9.60
N ASP A 367 16.37 -6.59 9.36
CA ASP A 367 16.75 -7.53 8.31
C ASP A 367 16.53 -8.96 8.82
N PRO A 368 15.57 -9.72 8.26
CA PRO A 368 15.25 -11.05 8.76
C PRO A 368 16.35 -12.08 8.51
N VAL A 369 17.27 -11.81 7.58
CA VAL A 369 18.37 -12.71 7.17
C VAL A 369 19.57 -12.52 8.09
N THR A 370 19.99 -11.27 8.29
CA THR A 370 21.18 -10.95 9.11
C THR A 370 20.84 -10.73 10.58
N LYS A 371 19.55 -10.58 10.92
CA LYS A 371 19.04 -10.22 12.24
C LYS A 371 19.61 -8.88 12.75
N THR A 372 19.89 -7.96 11.83
CA THR A 372 20.33 -6.60 12.14
C THR A 372 19.17 -5.62 12.25
N PHE A 373 19.25 -4.69 13.21
CA PHE A 373 18.29 -3.62 13.41
C PHE A 373 18.87 -2.27 12.97
N THR A 374 18.07 -1.46 12.28
CA THR A 374 18.41 -0.06 11.91
C THR A 374 17.26 0.88 12.21
N THR A 375 17.57 2.14 12.47
CA THR A 375 16.57 3.17 12.77
C THR A 375 16.39 4.17 11.63
N GLN A 376 15.17 4.67 11.49
CA GLN A 376 14.83 5.78 10.62
C GLN A 376 14.05 6.84 11.42
N LEU A 377 14.42 8.11 11.25
CA LEU A 377 13.67 9.22 11.81
C LEU A 377 12.32 9.36 11.06
N PRO A 378 11.21 9.64 11.75
CA PRO A 378 9.94 9.97 11.10
C PRO A 378 10.14 11.15 10.13
N THR A 379 9.57 11.07 8.93
CA THR A 379 9.67 12.17 7.98
C THR A 379 8.83 13.36 8.44
N HIS A 380 9.25 14.60 8.17
CA HIS A 380 8.59 15.82 8.65
C HIS A 380 7.11 15.98 8.25
N SER A 381 6.57 15.15 7.36
CA SER A 381 5.14 15.07 7.04
C SER A 381 4.28 14.29 8.06
N GLU A 382 4.90 13.70 9.09
CA GLU A 382 4.24 12.76 10.02
C GLU A 382 3.93 13.33 11.42
N ILE A 383 4.32 14.58 11.73
CA ILE A 383 3.90 15.23 12.98
C ILE A 383 2.50 15.83 12.78
N GLY A 384 1.50 14.94 12.77
CA GLY A 384 0.10 15.31 12.94
C GLY A 384 -0.11 15.92 14.32
N SER A 385 -0.91 16.98 14.37
CA SER A 385 -1.26 17.78 15.53
C SER A 385 -1.83 16.95 16.70
N ASP A 386 -0.98 16.46 17.59
CA ASP A 386 -1.35 16.24 18.98
C ASP A 386 -0.67 17.31 19.83
N LYS A 387 -1.51 18.10 20.50
CA LYS A 387 -1.08 19.14 21.44
C LYS A 387 -0.35 18.49 22.62
N MET A 388 0.99 18.45 22.56
CA MET A 388 1.79 18.62 23.78
C MET A 388 2.02 20.12 23.96
N SER A 389 1.23 20.70 24.86
CA SER A 389 1.38 22.06 25.35
C SER A 389 2.80 22.27 25.89
N GLN A 390 3.59 23.09 25.20
CA GLN A 390 4.75 23.73 25.81
C GLN A 390 4.26 24.66 26.95
N PRO A 391 4.80 24.58 28.17
CA PRO A 391 4.52 25.58 29.18
C PRO A 391 5.21 26.89 28.80
N ALA A 392 4.40 27.94 28.68
CA ALA A 392 4.84 29.31 28.47
C ALA A 392 5.79 29.77 29.58
N SER A 393 6.98 30.21 29.20
CA SER A 393 7.86 30.98 30.08
C SER A 393 7.37 32.43 30.20
N ARG A 394 6.72 32.73 31.33
CA ARG A 394 6.77 34.04 32.01
C ARG A 394 7.58 33.80 33.29
N SER A 395 8.48 34.63 33.78
CA SER A 395 8.87 36.02 33.57
C SER A 395 10.22 36.25 34.29
N GLY A 396 10.90 37.36 34.00
CA GLY A 396 12.19 37.79 34.56
C GLY A 396 12.30 37.90 36.10
N PRO A 397 13.42 38.43 36.58
CA PRO A 397 13.76 39.86 36.45
C PRO A 397 14.84 40.19 35.43
#